data_AF-A0A8T3XL85-F1
#
_entry.id   AF-A0A8T3XL85-F1
#
_cell.length_a   1.000
_cell.length_b   1.000
_cell.length_c   1.000
_cell.angle_alpha   90.00
_cell.angle_beta   90.00
_cell.angle_gamma   90.00
#
_symmetry.space_group_name_H-M   'P 1'
#
loop_
_entity.id
_entity.type
_entity.pdbx_description
1 polymer ?
#
loop_
_entity_poly.entity_id
_entity_poly.type
_entity_poly.pdbx_seq_one_letter_code
_entity_poly.pdbx_strand_id
1 'polypeptide(L)'
;MHNQKMENRELLNKYNVKFDAQEWTLIVLGIRKTLNLSQIQLSKKLGICRQSISRFEAKQRVPNDESISKILAFIKENNFNVEELIKIGNNYVDEYLSREKFNKLNLEKSEENLLASNIGFESYKRFSFYNIAFVRYLEQDCGIKCGSKSKSNIGIPKWCLERKEFASAVLRGLFDTDGYFAYCGGSLEIMYGRFSDKCTQLVYDIKTALNFLEINHVIKHTKDGRYRIRILNKKEVLRFFSIVGTSNIKHIIRFLLWRISRYEAKIEKEGLIPLMKTLNEMIKMDISNVKLPFHWGIENYDFSHHINIDNYLLKGLELRNLFKWNIFTKDLSAKIGDEQIANCLGINTRSVRKYKDGTRIPSAMLVHKLINLAKNNNIQIQISNYKRD
;
A
#
# COMPACT_ATOMS: atom_id res chain seq x y z
N MET A 1 -43.10 -22.71 4.78
CA MET A 1 -42.84 -22.26 3.39
C MET A 1 -43.96 -21.42 2.77
N HIS A 2 -45.24 -21.66 3.06
CA HIS A 2 -46.34 -20.91 2.41
C HIS A 2 -46.39 -19.42 2.83
N ASN A 3 -46.21 -19.11 4.12
CA ASN A 3 -46.19 -17.71 4.61
C ASN A 3 -45.01 -16.88 4.07
N GLN A 4 -43.82 -17.49 3.95
CA GLN A 4 -42.63 -16.80 3.45
C GLN A 4 -42.74 -16.45 1.95
N LYS A 5 -43.47 -17.27 1.17
CA LYS A 5 -43.79 -16.95 -0.23
C LYS A 5 -44.79 -15.80 -0.36
N MET A 6 -45.74 -15.66 0.58
CA MET A 6 -46.68 -14.53 0.59
C MET A 6 -45.98 -13.22 0.98
N GLU A 7 -45.12 -13.22 2.00
CA GLU A 7 -44.36 -12.03 2.42
C GLU A 7 -43.42 -11.51 1.32
N ASN A 8 -42.73 -12.41 0.60
CA ASN A 8 -41.89 -12.01 -0.53
C ASN A 8 -42.72 -11.44 -1.70
N ARG A 9 -43.94 -11.97 -1.90
CA ARG A 9 -44.90 -11.40 -2.86
C ARG A 9 -45.35 -10.00 -2.44
N GLU A 10 -45.62 -9.77 -1.16
CA GLU A 10 -46.00 -8.43 -0.67
C GLU A 10 -44.87 -7.41 -0.83
N LEU A 11 -43.61 -7.80 -0.58
CA LEU A 11 -42.45 -6.94 -0.86
C LEU A 11 -42.31 -6.64 -2.36
N LEU A 12 -42.40 -7.66 -3.22
CA LEU A 12 -42.36 -7.47 -4.67
C LEU A 12 -43.54 -6.61 -5.17
N ASN A 13 -44.73 -6.79 -4.59
CA ASN A 13 -45.92 -6.00 -4.89
C ASN A 13 -45.82 -4.57 -4.36
N LYS A 14 -45.20 -4.35 -3.19
CA LYS A 14 -44.94 -3.02 -2.61
C LYS A 14 -44.10 -2.16 -3.56
N TYR A 15 -43.16 -2.79 -4.27
CA TYR A 15 -42.36 -2.11 -5.29
C TYR A 15 -42.98 -2.16 -6.68
N ASN A 16 -44.04 -2.95 -6.91
CA ASN A 16 -44.79 -3.10 -8.17
C ASN A 16 -43.92 -3.24 -9.44
N VAL A 17 -42.68 -3.72 -9.30
CA VAL A 17 -41.66 -3.70 -10.35
C VAL A 17 -41.03 -5.08 -10.43
N LYS A 18 -41.17 -5.71 -11.60
CA LYS A 18 -40.30 -6.82 -11.97
C LYS A 18 -38.94 -6.21 -12.27
N PHE A 19 -38.02 -6.32 -11.33
CA PHE A 19 -36.66 -5.86 -11.56
C PHE A 19 -36.04 -6.60 -12.74
N ASP A 20 -35.54 -5.86 -13.72
CA ASP A 20 -34.82 -6.43 -14.85
C ASP A 20 -33.39 -6.85 -14.46
N ALA A 21 -32.63 -7.40 -15.41
CA ALA A 21 -31.25 -7.81 -15.16
C ALA A 21 -30.36 -6.65 -14.71
N GLN A 22 -30.60 -5.44 -15.21
CA GLN A 22 -29.83 -4.25 -14.88
C GLN A 22 -30.15 -3.78 -13.45
N GLU A 23 -31.41 -3.72 -13.06
CA GLU A 23 -31.80 -3.34 -11.71
C GLU A 23 -31.26 -4.32 -10.67
N TRP A 24 -31.31 -5.62 -10.94
CA TRP A 24 -30.69 -6.62 -10.06
C TRP A 24 -29.17 -6.45 -9.95
N THR A 25 -28.48 -6.15 -11.05
CA THR A 25 -27.05 -5.80 -11.02
C THR A 25 -26.79 -4.61 -10.10
N LEU A 26 -27.58 -3.54 -10.23
CA LEU A 26 -27.45 -2.32 -9.44
C LEU A 26 -27.72 -2.57 -7.95
N ILE A 27 -28.76 -3.34 -7.62
CA ILE A 27 -29.10 -3.71 -6.24
C ILE A 27 -27.97 -4.53 -5.60
N VAL A 28 -27.47 -5.56 -6.27
CA VAL A 28 -26.40 -6.43 -5.72
C VAL A 28 -25.09 -5.63 -5.54
N LEU A 29 -24.72 -4.80 -6.52
CA LEU A 29 -23.57 -3.89 -6.41
C LEU A 29 -23.75 -2.88 -5.26
N GLY A 30 -24.94 -2.30 -5.15
CA GLY A 30 -25.32 -1.37 -4.10
C GLY A 30 -25.10 -1.99 -2.72
N ILE A 31 -25.67 -3.17 -2.47
CA ILE A 31 -25.52 -3.88 -1.18
C ILE A 31 -24.04 -4.09 -0.85
N ARG A 32 -23.27 -4.57 -1.84
CA ARG A 32 -21.86 -4.86 -1.65
C ARG A 32 -21.06 -3.61 -1.28
N LYS A 33 -21.32 -2.50 -1.94
CA LYS A 33 -20.59 -1.25 -1.77
C LYS A 33 -20.99 -0.53 -0.48
N THR A 34 -22.28 -0.50 -0.15
CA THR A 34 -22.79 0.05 1.12
C THR A 34 -22.14 -0.64 2.33
N LEU A 35 -21.96 -1.96 2.26
CA LEU A 35 -21.36 -2.74 3.35
C LEU A 35 -19.83 -2.94 3.20
N ASN A 36 -19.21 -2.38 2.16
CA ASN A 36 -17.79 -2.58 1.83
C ASN A 36 -17.36 -4.06 1.83
N LEU A 37 -18.17 -4.92 1.20
CA LEU A 37 -17.93 -6.37 1.16
C LEU A 37 -17.21 -6.80 -0.12
N SER A 38 -16.43 -7.88 -0.02
CA SER A 38 -16.05 -8.68 -1.18
C SER A 38 -17.21 -9.55 -1.68
N GLN A 39 -17.16 -10.01 -2.93
CA GLN A 39 -18.14 -10.97 -3.46
C GLN A 39 -18.23 -12.26 -2.62
N ILE A 40 -17.10 -12.71 -2.04
CA ILE A 40 -17.05 -13.90 -1.19
C ILE A 40 -17.78 -13.66 0.14
N GLN A 41 -17.57 -12.50 0.76
CA GLN A 41 -18.26 -12.14 2.01
C GLN A 41 -19.76 -11.96 1.78
N LEU A 42 -20.15 -11.29 0.69
CA LEU A 42 -21.57 -11.14 0.32
C LEU A 42 -22.22 -12.49 0.02
N SER A 43 -21.53 -13.36 -0.72
CA SER A 43 -21.96 -14.74 -1.00
C SER A 43 -22.26 -15.52 0.29
N LYS A 44 -21.36 -15.46 1.29
CA LYS A 44 -21.56 -16.09 2.60
C LYS A 44 -22.75 -15.51 3.36
N LYS A 45 -22.92 -14.18 3.33
CA LYS A 45 -24.04 -13.50 4.01
C LYS A 45 -25.39 -13.81 3.38
N LEU A 46 -25.47 -13.89 2.05
CA LEU A 46 -26.71 -14.19 1.34
C LEU A 46 -27.02 -15.68 1.26
N GLY A 47 -26.04 -16.56 1.50
CA GLY A 47 -26.19 -17.99 1.22
C GLY A 47 -26.39 -18.28 -0.27
N ILE A 48 -25.74 -17.49 -1.14
CA ILE A 48 -25.75 -17.62 -2.59
C ILE A 48 -24.33 -17.90 -3.04
N CYS A 49 -24.09 -18.81 -3.98
CA CYS A 49 -22.73 -19.11 -4.43
C CYS A 49 -22.04 -17.88 -5.04
N ARG A 50 -20.72 -17.75 -4.84
CA ARG A 50 -19.92 -16.62 -5.33
C ARG A 50 -20.05 -16.44 -6.84
N GLN A 51 -20.10 -17.52 -7.62
CA GLN A 51 -20.25 -17.42 -9.08
C GLN A 51 -21.59 -16.76 -9.47
N SER A 52 -22.67 -17.06 -8.76
CA SER A 52 -23.97 -16.41 -9.01
C SER A 52 -23.92 -14.92 -8.71
N ILE A 53 -23.34 -14.51 -7.58
CA ILE A 53 -23.13 -13.08 -7.28
C ILE A 53 -22.35 -12.39 -8.40
N SER A 54 -21.25 -13.00 -8.85
CA SER A 54 -20.45 -12.45 -9.95
C SER A 54 -21.26 -12.33 -11.25
N ARG A 55 -22.11 -13.30 -11.58
CA ARG A 55 -22.95 -13.26 -12.79
C ARG A 55 -24.09 -12.24 -12.68
N PHE A 56 -24.61 -12.01 -11.48
CA PHE A 56 -25.60 -10.96 -11.23
C PHE A 56 -24.97 -9.57 -11.41
N GLU A 57 -23.77 -9.34 -10.89
CA GLU A 57 -23.04 -8.08 -11.10
C GLU A 57 -22.65 -7.86 -12.57
N ALA A 58 -22.47 -8.94 -13.34
CA ALA A 58 -22.08 -8.91 -14.74
C ALA A 58 -23.23 -8.71 -15.73
N LYS A 59 -24.48 -8.54 -15.26
CA LYS A 59 -25.70 -8.61 -16.09
C LYS A 59 -25.85 -9.92 -16.89
N GLN A 60 -25.11 -10.97 -16.55
CA GLN A 60 -25.10 -12.25 -17.27
C GLN A 60 -26.28 -13.15 -16.86
N ARG A 61 -26.87 -12.92 -15.69
CA ARG A 61 -27.95 -13.74 -15.15
C ARG A 61 -28.83 -12.94 -14.19
N VAL A 62 -30.15 -13.12 -14.30
CA VAL A 62 -31.12 -12.64 -13.30
C VAL A 62 -31.16 -13.62 -12.11
N PRO A 63 -31.23 -13.16 -10.86
CA PRO A 63 -31.43 -14.04 -9.71
C PRO A 63 -32.68 -14.91 -9.88
N ASN A 64 -32.59 -16.21 -9.53
CA ASN A 64 -33.77 -17.07 -9.47
C ASN A 64 -34.60 -16.77 -8.21
N ASP A 65 -35.82 -17.30 -8.11
CA ASP A 65 -36.74 -17.03 -7.00
C ASP A 65 -36.13 -17.25 -5.60
N GLU A 66 -35.30 -18.29 -5.46
CA GLU A 66 -34.58 -18.57 -4.20
C GLU A 66 -33.56 -17.46 -3.88
N SER A 67 -32.77 -17.04 -4.87
CA SER A 67 -31.80 -15.95 -4.73
C SER A 67 -32.48 -14.62 -4.48
N ILE A 68 -33.59 -14.33 -5.17
CA ILE A 68 -34.42 -13.13 -4.95
C ILE A 68 -34.89 -13.10 -3.49
N SER A 69 -35.43 -14.22 -3.00
CA SER A 69 -35.91 -14.33 -1.62
C SER A 69 -34.81 -14.05 -0.60
N LYS A 70 -33.60 -14.58 -0.83
CA LYS A 70 -32.42 -14.34 0.02
C LYS A 70 -31.97 -12.89 -0.01
N ILE A 71 -31.93 -12.26 -1.18
CA ILE A 71 -31.54 -10.86 -1.33
C ILE A 71 -32.56 -9.93 -0.66
N LEU A 72 -33.87 -10.15 -0.88
CA LEU A 72 -34.92 -9.33 -0.28
C LEU A 72 -34.97 -9.46 1.24
N ALA A 73 -34.81 -10.68 1.77
CA ALA A 73 -34.70 -10.90 3.20
C ALA A 73 -33.52 -10.12 3.80
N PHE A 74 -32.36 -10.15 3.13
CA PHE A 74 -31.17 -9.41 3.55
C PHE A 74 -31.37 -7.88 3.50
N ILE A 75 -32.05 -7.37 2.48
CA ILE A 75 -32.43 -5.95 2.37
C ILE A 75 -33.33 -5.53 3.54
N LYS A 76 -34.34 -6.35 3.87
CA LYS A 76 -35.26 -6.11 4.99
C LYS A 76 -34.52 -6.14 6.34
N GLU A 77 -33.68 -7.15 6.57
CA GLU A 77 -32.91 -7.32 7.81
C GLU A 77 -31.98 -6.12 8.09
N ASN A 78 -31.40 -5.54 7.04
CA ASN A 78 -30.48 -4.41 7.16
C ASN A 78 -31.18 -3.04 6.95
N ASN A 79 -32.50 -3.01 6.83
CA ASN A 79 -33.29 -1.80 6.56
C ASN A 79 -32.79 -0.97 5.36
N PHE A 80 -32.37 -1.63 4.28
CA PHE A 80 -31.89 -0.92 3.10
C PHE A 80 -33.05 -0.34 2.26
N ASN A 81 -32.85 0.87 1.76
CA ASN A 81 -33.70 1.47 0.74
C ASN A 81 -33.26 1.00 -0.65
N VAL A 82 -34.15 0.37 -1.42
CA VAL A 82 -33.84 -0.21 -2.74
C VAL A 82 -33.42 0.86 -3.76
N GLU A 83 -34.08 2.02 -3.78
CA GLU A 83 -33.74 3.12 -4.70
C GLU A 83 -32.34 3.67 -4.41
N GLU A 84 -31.97 3.76 -3.13
CA GLU A 84 -30.64 4.16 -2.71
C GLU A 84 -29.58 3.13 -3.13
N LEU A 85 -29.86 1.83 -2.97
CA LEU A 85 -28.99 0.76 -3.45
C LEU A 85 -28.79 0.83 -4.96
N ILE A 86 -29.85 1.09 -5.73
CA ILE A 86 -29.78 1.26 -7.18
C ILE A 86 -28.89 2.45 -7.53
N LYS A 87 -29.09 3.60 -6.87
CA LYS A 87 -28.27 4.81 -7.06
C LYS A 87 -26.79 4.56 -6.76
N ILE A 88 -26.50 3.91 -5.63
CA ILE A 88 -25.13 3.53 -5.26
C ILE A 88 -24.55 2.58 -6.32
N GLY A 89 -25.28 1.53 -6.68
CA GLY A 89 -24.85 0.57 -7.70
C GLY A 89 -24.52 1.24 -9.03
N ASN A 90 -25.30 2.25 -9.42
CA ASN A 90 -25.13 2.96 -10.69
C ASN A 90 -23.81 3.75 -10.72
N ASN A 91 -23.45 4.37 -9.60
CA ASN A 91 -22.15 5.05 -9.46
C ASN A 91 -20.94 4.11 -9.57
N TYR A 92 -21.14 2.79 -9.47
CA TYR A 92 -20.08 1.78 -9.55
C TYR A 92 -20.18 0.87 -10.77
N VAL A 93 -21.22 1.01 -11.60
CA VAL A 93 -21.35 0.24 -12.85
C VAL A 93 -20.19 0.51 -13.79
N ASP A 94 -19.74 1.77 -13.89
CA ASP A 94 -18.59 2.13 -14.73
C ASP A 94 -17.29 1.48 -14.28
N GLU A 95 -17.09 1.25 -12.97
CA GLU A 95 -15.92 0.54 -12.44
C GLU A 95 -15.93 -0.94 -12.91
N TYR A 96 -17.12 -1.57 -12.92
CA TYR A 96 -17.28 -2.95 -13.37
C TYR A 96 -17.12 -3.08 -14.88
N LEU A 97 -17.80 -2.25 -15.65
CA LEU A 97 -17.71 -2.23 -17.11
C LEU A 97 -16.29 -1.90 -17.58
N SER A 98 -15.58 -0.99 -16.90
CA SER A 98 -14.17 -0.70 -17.18
C SER A 98 -13.29 -1.92 -16.94
N ARG A 99 -13.52 -2.68 -15.86
CA ARG A 99 -12.80 -3.93 -15.58
C ARG A 99 -13.10 -5.02 -16.61
N GLU A 100 -14.36 -5.22 -16.99
CA GLU A 100 -14.72 -6.26 -17.95
C GLU A 100 -14.23 -5.91 -19.35
N LYS A 101 -14.37 -4.65 -19.77
CA LYS A 101 -13.80 -4.14 -21.03
C LYS A 101 -12.29 -4.30 -21.06
N PHE A 102 -11.58 -4.00 -19.95
CA PHE A 102 -10.15 -4.21 -19.82
C PHE A 102 -9.76 -5.70 -19.86
N ASN A 103 -10.50 -6.56 -19.15
CA ASN A 103 -10.26 -8.00 -19.15
C ASN A 103 -10.53 -8.64 -20.51
N LYS A 104 -11.59 -8.23 -21.21
CA LYS A 104 -11.93 -8.69 -22.55
C LYS A 104 -10.90 -8.21 -23.58
N LEU A 105 -10.50 -6.93 -23.49
CA LEU A 105 -9.40 -6.38 -24.29
C LEU A 105 -8.06 -7.10 -24.04
N ASN A 106 -7.80 -7.55 -22.81
CA ASN A 106 -6.59 -8.30 -22.50
C ASN A 106 -6.69 -9.76 -22.93
N LEU A 107 -7.76 -10.49 -22.65
CA LEU A 107 -7.90 -11.92 -22.98
C LEU A 107 -7.96 -12.16 -24.49
N GLU A 108 -8.78 -11.39 -25.23
CA GLU A 108 -8.92 -11.58 -26.68
C GLU A 108 -7.67 -11.16 -27.45
N LYS A 109 -6.81 -10.29 -26.89
CA LYS A 109 -5.62 -9.77 -27.58
C LYS A 109 -4.30 -10.24 -27.01
N SER A 110 -4.23 -10.76 -25.78
CA SER A 110 -3.00 -11.28 -25.21
C SER A 110 -2.58 -12.57 -25.88
N GLU A 111 -3.52 -13.44 -26.26
CA GLU A 111 -3.18 -14.68 -26.96
C GLU A 111 -2.67 -14.41 -28.39
N GLU A 112 -3.27 -13.46 -29.12
CA GLU A 112 -2.80 -13.09 -30.47
C GLU A 112 -1.50 -12.25 -30.46
N ASN A 113 -1.28 -11.37 -29.47
CA ASN A 113 -0.11 -10.48 -29.47
C ASN A 113 1.09 -10.99 -28.66
N LEU A 114 0.93 -11.92 -27.71
CA LEU A 114 2.08 -12.58 -27.07
C LEU A 114 2.85 -13.45 -28.08
N LEU A 115 2.17 -13.96 -29.11
CA LEU A 115 2.80 -14.73 -30.19
C LEU A 115 3.65 -13.87 -31.15
N ALA A 116 3.46 -12.54 -31.16
CA ALA A 116 4.19 -11.61 -32.02
C ALA A 116 5.34 -10.87 -31.31
N SER A 117 5.70 -11.23 -30.08
CA SER A 117 6.87 -10.66 -29.42
C SER A 117 8.15 -11.30 -29.97
N ASN A 118 8.85 -10.57 -30.84
CA ASN A 118 10.22 -10.93 -31.24
C ASN A 118 11.12 -10.86 -30.00
N ILE A 119 11.48 -12.02 -29.46
CA ILE A 119 12.51 -12.16 -28.44
C ILE A 119 13.86 -11.97 -29.14
N GLY A 120 14.26 -10.70 -29.30
CA GLY A 120 15.60 -10.36 -29.73
C GLY A 120 16.62 -10.79 -28.66
N PHE A 121 17.71 -11.41 -29.10
CA PHE A 121 18.85 -11.74 -28.25
C PHE A 121 19.45 -10.46 -27.62
N GLU A 122 19.98 -10.61 -26.40
CA GLU A 122 20.76 -9.66 -25.56
C GLU A 122 20.02 -8.88 -24.43
N SER A 123 20.16 -9.40 -23.21
CA SER A 123 20.10 -8.73 -21.89
C SER A 123 18.79 -8.06 -21.41
N TYR A 124 17.84 -7.70 -22.27
CA TYR A 124 16.56 -7.11 -21.84
C TYR A 124 15.37 -7.67 -22.63
N LYS A 125 14.33 -8.08 -21.89
CA LYS A 125 13.05 -8.42 -22.51
C LYS A 125 12.32 -7.12 -22.83
N ARG A 126 12.16 -6.83 -24.11
CA ARG A 126 11.32 -5.72 -24.57
C ARG A 126 9.92 -6.24 -24.87
N PHE A 127 8.93 -5.65 -24.22
CA PHE A 127 7.52 -5.87 -24.53
C PHE A 127 7.04 -4.72 -25.41
N SER A 128 6.50 -5.05 -26.57
CA SER A 128 5.93 -4.10 -27.52
C SER A 128 4.48 -4.49 -27.80
N PHE A 129 3.56 -3.53 -27.73
CA PHE A 129 2.14 -3.73 -28.00
C PHE A 129 1.72 -2.89 -29.19
N TYR A 130 1.28 -3.53 -30.28
CA TYR A 130 0.90 -2.86 -31.52
C TYR A 130 -0.62 -2.84 -31.66
N ASN A 131 -1.31 -2.12 -30.77
CA ASN A 131 -2.76 -2.05 -30.78
C ASN A 131 -3.27 -0.61 -30.70
N ILE A 132 -3.83 -0.11 -31.81
CA ILE A 132 -4.33 1.27 -31.91
C ILE A 132 -5.43 1.54 -30.88
N ALA A 133 -6.35 0.59 -30.67
CA ALA A 133 -7.43 0.77 -29.70
C ALA A 133 -6.88 0.86 -28.27
N PHE A 134 -5.86 0.07 -27.94
CA PHE A 134 -5.19 0.15 -26.65
C PHE A 134 -4.44 1.47 -26.45
N VAL A 135 -3.69 1.92 -27.47
CA VAL A 135 -2.99 3.22 -27.43
C VAL A 135 -3.99 4.36 -27.25
N ARG A 136 -5.09 4.36 -28.01
CA ARG A 136 -6.17 5.36 -27.86
C ARG A 136 -6.80 5.32 -26.48
N TYR A 137 -7.04 4.13 -25.92
CA TYR A 137 -7.53 3.98 -24.56
C TYR A 137 -6.54 4.58 -23.54
N LEU A 138 -5.25 4.29 -23.65
CA LEU A 138 -4.24 4.86 -22.75
C LEU A 138 -4.16 6.38 -22.87
N GLU A 139 -4.23 6.93 -24.08
CA GLU A 139 -4.11 8.37 -24.31
C GLU A 139 -5.37 9.14 -23.97
N GLN A 140 -6.52 8.72 -24.50
CA GLN A 140 -7.80 9.43 -24.42
C GLN A 140 -8.50 9.15 -23.08
N ASP A 141 -8.55 7.89 -22.66
CA ASP A 141 -9.28 7.50 -21.46
C ASP A 141 -8.40 7.53 -20.21
N CYS A 142 -7.13 7.12 -20.30
CA CYS A 142 -6.21 7.12 -19.16
C CYS A 142 -5.37 8.39 -19.03
N GLY A 143 -5.28 9.24 -20.07
CA GLY A 143 -4.49 10.47 -20.06
C GLY A 143 -2.98 10.29 -20.22
N ILE A 144 -2.52 9.13 -20.70
CA ILE A 144 -1.10 8.83 -20.94
C ILE A 144 -0.71 9.28 -22.34
N LYS A 145 -0.06 10.44 -22.43
CA LYS A 145 0.36 11.04 -23.71
C LYS A 145 1.36 10.17 -24.47
N CYS A 146 1.21 10.13 -25.80
CA CYS A 146 2.21 9.52 -26.68
C CYS A 146 3.52 10.32 -26.76
N GLY A 147 4.61 9.63 -27.13
CA GLY A 147 5.94 10.21 -27.36
C GLY A 147 6.97 9.92 -26.25
N SER A 148 8.13 10.58 -26.32
CA SER A 148 9.18 10.37 -25.32
C SER A 148 8.91 11.19 -24.06
N LYS A 149 9.19 10.62 -22.88
CA LYS A 149 9.00 11.27 -21.57
C LYS A 149 9.52 12.72 -21.55
N SER A 150 10.69 12.95 -22.14
CA SER A 150 11.36 14.25 -22.19
C SER A 150 10.85 15.21 -23.27
N LYS A 151 10.29 14.73 -24.39
CA LYS A 151 9.75 15.61 -25.42
C LYS A 151 8.32 16.01 -25.12
N SER A 152 7.51 15.10 -24.57
CA SER A 152 6.10 15.37 -24.30
C SER A 152 5.81 15.89 -22.88
N ASN A 153 6.85 16.10 -22.04
CA ASN A 153 6.74 16.44 -20.62
C ASN A 153 5.64 15.61 -19.92
N ILE A 154 5.71 14.29 -20.09
CA ILE A 154 4.66 13.36 -19.65
C ILE A 154 4.53 13.44 -18.13
N GLY A 155 3.31 13.69 -17.64
CA GLY A 155 2.97 13.65 -16.21
C GLY A 155 2.29 12.34 -15.81
N ILE A 156 1.95 12.24 -14.53
CA ILE A 156 1.06 11.21 -14.01
C ILE A 156 -0.39 11.68 -14.22
N PRO A 157 -1.29 10.86 -14.79
CA PRO A 157 -2.70 11.22 -14.90
C PRO A 157 -3.30 11.63 -13.55
N LYS A 158 -4.10 12.70 -13.52
CA LYS A 158 -4.61 13.29 -12.27
C LYS A 158 -5.40 12.30 -11.41
N TRP A 159 -6.21 11.45 -12.05
CA TRP A 159 -6.98 10.41 -11.36
C TRP A 159 -6.11 9.42 -10.56
N CYS A 160 -4.85 9.21 -10.97
CA CYS A 160 -3.91 8.40 -10.20
C CYS A 160 -3.48 9.08 -8.88
N LEU A 161 -3.55 10.41 -8.80
CA LEU A 161 -3.15 11.21 -7.64
C LEU A 161 -4.32 11.50 -6.70
N GLU A 162 -5.55 11.18 -7.08
CA GLU A 162 -6.75 11.38 -6.27
C GLU A 162 -6.92 10.28 -5.21
N ARG A 163 -6.28 9.12 -5.39
CA ARG A 163 -6.40 7.97 -4.49
C ARG A 163 -5.04 7.43 -4.07
N LYS A 164 -4.84 7.22 -2.77
CA LYS A 164 -3.56 6.75 -2.21
C LYS A 164 -3.13 5.41 -2.82
N GLU A 165 -4.07 4.51 -3.08
CA GLU A 165 -3.79 3.22 -3.71
C GLU A 165 -3.19 3.37 -5.12
N PHE A 166 -3.73 4.29 -5.92
CA PHE A 166 -3.27 4.54 -7.27
C PHE A 166 -1.93 5.29 -7.28
N ALA A 167 -1.77 6.29 -6.42
CA ALA A 167 -0.52 7.02 -6.26
C ALA A 167 0.61 6.06 -5.86
N SER A 168 0.34 5.16 -4.90
CA SER A 168 1.25 4.08 -4.49
C SER A 168 1.59 3.15 -5.65
N ALA A 169 0.62 2.70 -6.45
CA ALA A 169 0.87 1.83 -7.59
C ALA A 169 1.73 2.49 -8.67
N VAL A 170 1.48 3.76 -9.00
CA VAL A 170 2.28 4.51 -9.97
C VAL A 170 3.71 4.72 -9.47
N LEU A 171 3.87 5.12 -8.21
CA LEU A 171 5.18 5.27 -7.58
C LEU A 171 5.97 3.96 -7.54
N ARG A 172 5.29 2.82 -7.33
CA ARG A 172 5.91 1.49 -7.41
C ARG A 172 6.40 1.20 -8.82
N GLY A 173 5.55 1.38 -9.84
CA GLY A 173 5.93 1.15 -11.23
C GLY A 173 7.15 1.98 -11.64
N LEU A 174 7.15 3.28 -11.32
CA LEU A 174 8.28 4.17 -11.59
C LEU A 174 9.55 3.75 -10.85
N PHE A 175 9.43 3.26 -9.62
CA PHE A 175 10.58 2.79 -8.83
C PHE A 175 11.13 1.45 -9.37
N ASP A 176 10.24 0.55 -9.77
CA ASP A 176 10.60 -0.75 -10.31
C ASP A 176 11.34 -0.61 -11.66
N THR A 177 10.97 0.37 -12.49
CA THR A 177 11.56 0.58 -13.83
C THR A 177 12.72 1.56 -13.85
N ASP A 178 12.54 2.76 -13.29
CA ASP A 178 13.48 3.89 -13.38
C ASP A 178 14.15 4.20 -12.02
N GLY A 179 13.74 3.50 -10.97
CA GLY A 179 14.21 3.72 -9.61
C GLY A 179 15.51 3.01 -9.29
N TYR A 180 16.18 3.54 -8.26
CA TYR A 180 17.42 2.99 -7.73
C TYR A 180 17.35 2.92 -6.22
N PHE A 181 17.93 1.86 -5.65
CA PHE A 181 17.99 1.63 -4.22
C PHE A 181 19.43 1.34 -3.81
N ALA A 182 20.01 2.22 -3.00
CA ALA A 182 21.44 2.21 -2.73
C ALA A 182 21.82 2.78 -1.39
N TYR A 183 23.05 2.47 -1.01
CA TYR A 183 23.67 3.00 0.18
C TYR A 183 24.52 4.22 -0.18
N CYS A 184 24.13 5.38 0.33
CA CYS A 184 24.86 6.63 0.12
C CYS A 184 25.13 7.31 1.47
N GLY A 185 26.41 7.56 1.77
CA GLY A 185 26.81 8.39 2.90
C GLY A 185 26.36 7.86 4.28
N GLY A 186 26.43 6.55 4.51
CA GLY A 186 26.05 5.98 5.81
C GLY A 186 24.57 5.62 5.95
N SER A 187 23.78 5.80 4.89
CA SER A 187 22.33 5.55 4.92
C SER A 187 21.83 4.98 3.60
N LEU A 188 20.74 4.21 3.65
CA LEU A 188 20.03 3.84 2.44
C LEU A 188 19.19 5.00 1.91
N GLU A 189 19.17 5.12 0.60
CA GLU A 189 18.33 6.03 -0.16
C GLU A 189 17.57 5.29 -1.25
N ILE A 190 16.29 5.63 -1.39
CA ILE A 190 15.51 5.35 -2.60
C ILE A 190 15.63 6.58 -3.50
N MET A 191 15.90 6.36 -4.78
CA MET A 191 16.02 7.41 -5.76
C MET A 191 15.11 7.14 -6.94
N TYR A 192 14.29 8.13 -7.29
CA TYR A 192 13.61 8.15 -8.58
C TYR A 192 14.50 8.84 -9.61
N GLY A 193 14.99 8.04 -10.55
CA GLY A 193 15.52 8.46 -11.85
C GLY A 193 16.62 9.53 -11.87
N ARG A 194 17.02 9.85 -13.10
CA ARG A 194 17.73 11.09 -13.47
C ARG A 194 16.89 11.79 -14.52
N PHE A 195 15.83 12.45 -14.09
CA PHE A 195 14.89 13.10 -15.01
C PHE A 195 15.57 14.31 -15.66
N SER A 196 15.42 14.49 -16.97
CA SER A 196 15.87 15.73 -17.61
C SER A 196 15.10 16.93 -17.07
N ASP A 197 15.69 18.12 -17.19
CA ASP A 197 15.02 19.42 -17.03
C ASP A 197 13.71 19.54 -17.80
N LYS A 198 13.57 18.82 -18.92
CA LYS A 198 12.32 18.78 -19.72
C LYS A 198 11.20 17.90 -19.13
N CYS A 199 11.46 17.14 -18.06
CA CYS A 199 10.50 16.24 -17.41
C CYS A 199 9.98 16.82 -16.07
N THR A 200 9.83 18.14 -15.97
CA THR A 200 9.45 18.80 -14.71
C THR A 200 8.06 18.40 -14.21
N GLN A 201 7.12 18.11 -15.11
CA GLN A 201 5.78 17.69 -14.71
C GLN A 201 5.84 16.36 -13.95
N LEU A 202 6.54 15.35 -14.49
CA LEU A 202 6.71 14.06 -13.82
C LEU A 202 7.36 14.21 -12.44
N VAL A 203 8.37 15.09 -12.32
CA VAL A 203 9.04 15.36 -11.04
C VAL A 203 8.07 15.96 -10.03
N TYR A 204 7.23 16.91 -10.46
CA TYR A 204 6.19 17.53 -9.62
C TYR A 204 5.10 16.53 -9.22
N ASP A 205 4.69 15.66 -10.14
CA ASP A 205 3.67 14.65 -9.88
C ASP A 205 4.18 13.59 -8.89
N ILE A 206 5.43 13.14 -9.03
CA ILE A 206 6.07 12.24 -8.04
C ILE A 206 6.15 12.93 -6.67
N LYS A 207 6.55 14.21 -6.61
CA LYS A 207 6.53 15.00 -5.37
C LYS A 207 5.13 15.02 -4.74
N THR A 208 4.12 15.28 -5.55
CA THR A 208 2.72 15.34 -5.13
C THR A 208 2.26 13.99 -4.59
N ALA A 209 2.55 12.90 -5.30
CA ALA A 209 2.24 11.54 -4.86
C ALA A 209 2.95 11.19 -3.53
N LEU A 210 4.24 11.51 -3.40
CA LEU A 210 4.99 11.26 -2.17
C LEU A 210 4.44 12.07 -0.99
N ASN A 211 4.10 13.34 -1.20
CA ASN A 211 3.46 14.17 -0.17
C ASN A 211 2.08 13.62 0.21
N PHE A 212 1.30 13.14 -0.75
CA PHE A 212 -0.01 12.55 -0.52
C PHE A 212 0.07 11.25 0.30
N LEU A 213 1.16 10.50 0.15
CA LEU A 213 1.49 9.33 0.97
C LEU A 213 2.26 9.69 2.25
N GLU A 214 2.48 10.99 2.49
CA GLU A 214 3.22 11.53 3.64
C GLU A 214 4.66 10.98 3.76
N ILE A 215 5.31 10.73 2.64
CA ILE A 215 6.70 10.25 2.58
C ILE A 215 7.62 11.45 2.37
N ASN A 216 8.48 11.70 3.35
CA ASN A 216 9.43 12.81 3.27
C ASN A 216 10.50 12.52 2.21
N HIS A 217 10.79 13.52 1.39
CA HIS A 217 11.72 13.38 0.28
C HIS A 217 12.46 14.70 0.02
N VAL A 218 13.56 14.60 -0.71
CA VAL A 218 14.39 15.73 -1.15
C VAL A 218 14.50 15.69 -2.66
N ILE A 219 14.27 16.84 -3.30
CA ILE A 219 14.50 17.03 -4.72
C ILE A 219 15.84 17.73 -4.88
N LYS A 220 16.74 17.13 -5.66
CA LYS A 220 18.04 17.72 -6.01
C LYS A 220 18.09 17.97 -7.51
N HIS A 221 18.46 19.19 -7.88
CA HIS A 221 18.90 19.51 -9.23
C HIS A 221 20.41 19.27 -9.31
N THR A 222 20.82 18.39 -10.20
CA THR A 222 22.23 18.00 -10.35
C THR A 222 22.94 18.90 -11.34
N LYS A 223 24.28 18.95 -11.25
CA LYS A 223 25.12 19.79 -12.12
C LYS A 223 24.93 19.53 -13.62
N ASP A 224 24.49 18.33 -14.00
CA ASP A 224 24.13 17.95 -15.37
C ASP A 224 22.71 18.40 -15.78
N GLY A 225 22.08 19.30 -15.02
CA GLY A 225 20.75 19.85 -15.32
C GLY A 225 19.59 18.89 -15.04
N ARG A 226 19.83 17.75 -14.38
CA ARG A 226 18.81 16.72 -14.14
C ARG A 226 18.20 16.82 -12.74
N TYR A 227 16.97 16.33 -12.60
CA TYR A 227 16.31 16.19 -11.30
C TYR A 227 16.46 14.77 -10.75
N ARG A 228 16.66 14.69 -9.44
CA ARG A 228 16.61 13.44 -8.67
C ARG A 228 15.73 13.63 -7.46
N ILE A 229 14.82 12.70 -7.24
CA ILE A 229 13.99 12.68 -6.03
C ILE A 229 14.53 11.58 -5.14
N ARG A 230 14.87 11.93 -3.89
CA ARG A 230 15.50 11.03 -2.93
C ARG A 230 14.63 10.89 -1.69
N ILE A 231 14.37 9.66 -1.28
CA ILE A 231 13.80 9.34 0.02
C ILE A 231 14.97 8.91 0.90
N LEU A 232 15.24 9.74 1.90
CA LEU A 232 16.41 9.62 2.76
C LEU A 232 16.01 9.12 4.14
N ASN A 233 16.98 8.55 4.85
CA ASN A 233 16.87 8.06 6.22
C ASN A 233 16.03 6.78 6.36
N LYS A 234 16.42 5.98 7.35
CA LYS A 234 15.80 4.68 7.65
C LYS A 234 14.27 4.74 7.81
N LYS A 235 13.76 5.78 8.48
CA LYS A 235 12.32 5.95 8.75
C LYS A 235 11.51 5.99 7.45
N GLU A 236 11.91 6.85 6.52
CA GLU A 236 11.15 7.09 5.28
C GLU A 236 11.31 5.94 4.29
N VAL A 237 12.47 5.28 4.26
CA VAL A 237 12.66 4.05 3.48
C VAL A 237 11.74 2.93 3.97
N LEU A 238 11.62 2.73 5.29
CA LEU A 238 10.69 1.74 5.85
C LEU A 238 9.23 2.11 5.53
N ARG A 239 8.87 3.38 5.68
CA ARG A 239 7.53 3.88 5.33
C ARG A 239 7.22 3.64 3.85
N PHE A 240 8.18 3.89 2.97
CA PHE A 240 8.05 3.63 1.55
C PHE A 240 7.79 2.15 1.25
N PHE A 241 8.58 1.24 1.79
CA PHE A 241 8.36 -0.19 1.55
C PHE A 241 7.05 -0.70 2.16
N SER A 242 6.57 -0.10 3.25
CA SER A 242 5.27 -0.44 3.85
C SER A 242 4.08 0.03 2.99
N ILE A 243 4.15 1.22 2.38
CA ILE A 243 3.02 1.81 1.63
C ILE A 243 3.13 1.53 0.13
N VAL A 244 4.29 1.80 -0.45
CA VAL A 244 4.56 1.69 -1.89
C VAL A 244 5.03 0.28 -2.23
N GLY A 245 6.04 -0.23 -1.54
CA GLY A 245 6.62 -1.55 -1.86
C GLY A 245 7.34 -1.58 -3.21
N THR A 246 7.62 -2.78 -3.73
CA THR A 246 8.30 -2.98 -5.02
C THR A 246 7.98 -4.36 -5.58
N SER A 247 7.98 -4.50 -6.91
CA SER A 247 7.89 -5.80 -7.59
C SER A 247 9.23 -6.20 -8.21
N ASN A 248 10.23 -5.33 -8.14
CA ASN A 248 11.55 -5.58 -8.67
C ASN A 248 12.39 -6.40 -7.66
N ILE A 249 12.66 -7.66 -8.00
CA ILE A 249 13.39 -8.59 -7.15
C ILE A 249 14.76 -8.06 -6.69
N LYS A 250 15.43 -7.25 -7.52
CA LYS A 250 16.69 -6.61 -7.15
C LYS A 250 16.48 -5.64 -5.98
N HIS A 251 15.44 -4.82 -6.02
CA HIS A 251 15.16 -3.88 -4.93
C HIS A 251 14.75 -4.62 -3.65
N ILE A 252 13.98 -5.71 -3.78
CA ILE A 252 13.59 -6.59 -2.65
C ILE A 252 14.83 -7.16 -1.97
N ILE A 253 15.74 -7.79 -2.73
CA ILE A 253 16.97 -8.41 -2.20
C ILE A 253 17.81 -7.36 -1.46
N ARG A 254 18.02 -6.19 -2.07
CA ARG A 254 18.80 -5.11 -1.46
C ARG A 254 18.17 -4.60 -0.16
N PHE A 255 16.85 -4.45 -0.13
CA PHE A 255 16.11 -4.03 1.05
C PHE A 255 16.23 -5.05 2.18
N LEU A 256 16.04 -6.34 1.88
CA LEU A 256 16.11 -7.40 2.88
C LEU A 256 17.54 -7.58 3.41
N LEU A 257 18.56 -7.53 2.56
CA LEU A 257 19.96 -7.58 3.03
C LEU A 257 20.27 -6.41 3.96
N TRP A 258 19.87 -5.19 3.60
CA TRP A 258 20.02 -4.07 4.53
C TRP A 258 19.28 -4.29 5.85
N ARG A 259 18.07 -4.88 5.79
CA ARG A 259 17.28 -5.08 7.00
C ARG A 259 17.82 -6.15 7.92
N ILE A 260 18.30 -7.25 7.35
CA ILE A 260 18.64 -8.47 8.08
C ILE A 260 20.14 -8.53 8.40
N SER A 261 21.04 -8.25 7.46
CA SER A 261 22.49 -8.36 7.67
C SER A 261 23.21 -7.06 8.01
N ARG A 262 22.54 -5.90 7.92
CA ARG A 262 23.21 -4.57 7.97
C ARG A 262 24.40 -4.49 6.99
N TYR A 263 24.33 -5.25 5.90
CA TYR A 263 25.43 -5.42 4.94
C TYR A 263 25.44 -4.26 3.94
N GLU A 264 25.95 -3.12 4.38
CA GLU A 264 25.66 -1.83 3.76
C GLU A 264 26.59 -1.47 2.59
N ALA A 265 27.81 -2.02 2.53
CA ALA A 265 28.85 -1.55 1.59
C ALA A 265 29.13 -2.46 0.37
N LYS A 266 28.66 -3.72 0.36
CA LYS A 266 29.00 -4.67 -0.73
C LYS A 266 27.87 -4.97 -1.70
N ILE A 267 26.64 -4.58 -1.37
CA ILE A 267 25.44 -4.79 -2.21
C ILE A 267 25.60 -4.20 -3.62
N GLU A 268 26.38 -3.13 -3.78
CA GLU A 268 26.57 -2.50 -5.09
C GLU A 268 27.65 -3.19 -5.94
N LYS A 269 28.60 -3.88 -5.31
CA LYS A 269 29.73 -4.53 -5.98
C LYS A 269 29.43 -5.99 -6.32
N GLU A 270 28.64 -6.64 -5.48
CA GLU A 270 28.26 -8.04 -5.67
C GLU A 270 27.12 -8.15 -6.69
N GLY A 271 27.22 -9.11 -7.61
CA GLY A 271 26.16 -9.40 -8.57
C GLY A 271 24.87 -9.88 -7.88
N LEU A 272 23.75 -9.85 -8.60
CA LEU A 272 22.45 -10.25 -8.04
C LEU A 272 22.43 -11.70 -7.54
N ILE A 273 23.10 -12.61 -8.25
CA ILE A 273 23.14 -14.05 -7.92
C ILE A 273 23.81 -14.30 -6.56
N PRO A 274 25.04 -13.81 -6.28
CA PRO A 274 25.63 -13.90 -4.94
C PRO A 274 24.77 -13.31 -3.82
N LEU A 275 24.16 -12.16 -4.07
CA LEU A 275 23.30 -11.49 -3.09
C LEU A 275 22.05 -12.33 -2.78
N MET A 276 21.45 -12.92 -3.81
CA MET A 276 20.31 -13.81 -3.69
C MET A 276 20.66 -15.07 -2.89
N LYS A 277 21.80 -15.70 -3.18
CA LYS A 277 22.30 -16.86 -2.44
C LYS A 277 22.49 -16.55 -0.96
N THR A 278 23.22 -15.47 -0.67
CA THR A 278 23.46 -15.00 0.70
C THR A 278 22.14 -14.76 1.43
N LEU A 279 21.18 -14.09 0.78
CA LEU A 279 19.89 -13.80 1.39
C LEU A 279 19.10 -15.09 1.67
N ASN A 280 19.02 -16.01 0.71
CA ASN A 280 18.31 -17.29 0.86
C ASN A 280 18.88 -18.11 2.02
N GLU A 281 20.20 -18.15 2.19
CA GLU A 281 20.86 -18.81 3.33
C GLU A 281 20.49 -18.15 4.66
N MET A 282 20.41 -16.82 4.70
CA MET A 282 20.05 -16.06 5.90
C MET A 282 18.59 -16.27 6.33
N ILE A 283 17.67 -16.23 5.37
CA ILE A 283 16.23 -16.28 5.65
C ILE A 283 15.65 -17.70 5.61
N LYS A 284 16.45 -18.68 5.16
CA LYS A 284 16.05 -20.09 4.98
C LYS A 284 14.81 -20.25 4.10
N MET A 285 14.68 -19.39 3.08
CA MET A 285 13.59 -19.36 2.11
C MET A 285 14.15 -18.96 0.75
N ASP A 286 13.57 -19.48 -0.33
CA ASP A 286 13.86 -18.98 -1.68
C ASP A 286 13.12 -17.65 -1.93
N ILE A 287 13.88 -16.58 -2.15
CA ILE A 287 13.34 -15.24 -2.41
C ILE A 287 12.42 -15.19 -3.64
N SER A 288 12.54 -16.13 -4.58
CA SER A 288 11.67 -16.21 -5.75
C SER A 288 10.19 -16.44 -5.36
N ASN A 289 9.93 -16.99 -4.18
CA ASN A 289 8.59 -17.27 -3.67
C ASN A 289 7.95 -16.09 -2.91
N VAL A 290 8.66 -14.97 -2.78
CA VAL A 290 8.10 -13.78 -2.12
C VAL A 290 6.89 -13.27 -2.89
N LYS A 291 5.81 -12.99 -2.15
CA LYS A 291 4.59 -12.42 -2.71
C LYS A 291 4.88 -11.05 -3.34
N LEU A 292 4.46 -10.89 -4.59
CA LEU A 292 4.53 -9.61 -5.30
C LEU A 292 3.14 -8.94 -5.37
N PRO A 293 3.07 -7.59 -5.31
CA PRO A 293 4.16 -6.67 -4.94
C PRO A 293 4.63 -6.94 -3.50
N PHE A 294 5.94 -6.78 -3.27
CA PHE A 294 6.50 -6.92 -1.94
C PHE A 294 6.31 -5.64 -1.14
N HIS A 295 5.62 -5.77 -0.02
CA HIS A 295 5.41 -4.73 0.98
C HIS A 295 6.11 -5.10 2.27
N TRP A 296 6.64 -4.12 3.01
CA TRP A 296 7.19 -4.36 4.36
C TRP A 296 6.09 -4.25 5.41
N GLY A 297 5.18 -5.22 5.40
CA GLY A 297 4.02 -5.30 6.27
C GLY A 297 3.77 -6.71 6.80
N ILE A 298 2.93 -6.81 7.83
CA ILE A 298 2.62 -8.02 8.62
C ILE A 298 2.13 -9.19 7.75
N GLU A 299 1.59 -8.91 6.57
CA GLU A 299 1.20 -9.91 5.58
C GLU A 299 2.36 -10.79 5.08
N ASN A 300 3.62 -10.38 5.29
CA ASN A 300 4.81 -11.19 5.00
C ASN A 300 5.29 -11.87 6.28
N TYR A 301 4.59 -12.96 6.64
CA TYR A 301 4.79 -13.67 7.91
C TYR A 301 6.23 -14.16 8.11
N ASP A 302 6.93 -14.51 7.02
CA ASP A 302 8.35 -14.92 7.04
C ASP A 302 9.28 -13.84 7.62
N PHE A 303 8.87 -12.57 7.55
CA PHE A 303 9.62 -11.43 8.08
C PHE A 303 8.97 -10.77 9.32
N SER A 304 7.93 -11.39 9.89
CA SER A 304 7.12 -10.82 10.97
C SER A 304 7.96 -10.33 12.16
N HIS A 305 9.00 -11.07 12.55
CA HIS A 305 9.91 -10.65 13.62
C HIS A 305 10.62 -9.33 13.31
N HIS A 306 11.20 -9.20 12.11
CA HIS A 306 11.90 -7.97 11.69
C HIS A 306 10.93 -6.79 11.49
N ILE A 307 9.75 -7.06 10.92
CA ILE A 307 8.68 -6.07 10.75
C ILE A 307 8.23 -5.55 12.12
N ASN A 308 8.04 -6.42 13.11
CA ASN A 308 7.66 -6.01 14.46
C ASN A 308 8.72 -5.12 15.12
N ILE A 309 10.01 -5.46 14.96
CA ILE A 309 11.11 -4.62 15.43
C ILE A 309 11.09 -3.25 14.76
N ASP A 310 10.86 -3.19 13.44
CA ASP A 310 10.82 -1.93 12.72
C ASP A 310 9.59 -1.09 13.05
N ASN A 311 8.41 -1.70 13.19
CA ASN A 311 7.21 -1.02 13.66
C ASN A 311 7.40 -0.43 15.06
N TYR A 312 8.02 -1.21 15.96
CA TYR A 312 8.41 -0.74 17.28
C TYR A 312 9.40 0.43 17.19
N LEU A 313 10.42 0.34 16.32
CA LEU A 313 11.38 1.42 16.08
C LEU A 313 10.70 2.69 15.55
N LEU A 314 9.81 2.58 14.56
CA LEU A 314 9.10 3.70 13.93
C LEU A 314 8.22 4.43 14.96
N LYS A 315 7.41 3.68 15.71
CA LYS A 315 6.61 4.23 16.81
C LYS A 315 7.49 4.88 17.88
N GLY A 316 8.67 4.31 18.12
CA GLY A 316 9.65 4.84 19.05
C GLY A 316 10.24 6.17 18.58
N LEU A 317 10.48 6.34 17.28
CA LEU A 317 10.94 7.59 16.67
C LEU A 317 9.88 8.69 16.76
N GLU A 318 8.60 8.35 16.56
CA GLU A 318 7.49 9.30 16.71
C GLU A 318 7.40 9.80 18.16
N LEU A 319 7.34 8.88 19.11
CA LEU A 319 7.32 9.20 20.54
C LEU A 319 8.58 9.97 20.95
N ARG A 320 9.75 9.64 20.38
CA ARG A 320 11.00 10.35 20.64
C ARG A 320 10.88 11.84 20.34
N ASN A 321 10.19 12.20 19.26
CA ASN A 321 10.03 13.58 18.83
C ASN A 321 8.93 14.33 19.60
N LEU A 322 7.96 13.59 20.16
CA LEU A 322 6.85 14.19 20.89
C LEU A 322 7.22 14.62 22.31
N PHE A 323 8.19 13.95 22.97
CA PHE A 323 8.41 14.11 24.42
C PHE A 323 9.60 15.04 24.80
N LYS A 324 9.43 15.81 25.87
CA LYS A 324 10.47 16.47 26.68
C LYS A 324 11.11 15.42 27.60
N TRP A 325 11.95 14.55 27.01
CA TRP A 325 12.54 13.37 27.67
C TRP A 325 13.31 13.66 28.95
N ASN A 326 13.88 14.86 29.07
CA ASN A 326 14.55 15.32 30.29
C ASN A 326 13.59 15.42 31.47
N ILE A 327 12.42 16.03 31.28
CA ILE A 327 11.38 16.14 32.31
C ILE A 327 10.84 14.75 32.63
N PHE A 328 10.45 13.99 31.59
CA PHE A 328 9.93 12.63 31.77
C PHE A 328 10.89 11.72 32.56
N THR A 329 12.19 11.76 32.23
CA THR A 329 13.18 10.91 32.92
C THR A 329 13.45 11.41 34.34
N LYS A 330 13.36 12.72 34.62
CA LYS A 330 13.46 13.26 35.98
C LYS A 330 12.32 12.76 36.87
N ASP A 331 11.08 12.82 36.38
CA ASP A 331 9.91 12.35 37.13
C ASP A 331 9.99 10.84 37.40
N LEU A 332 10.36 10.05 36.39
CA LEU A 332 10.56 8.61 36.54
C LEU A 332 11.68 8.30 37.54
N SER A 333 12.79 9.02 37.46
CA SER A 333 13.93 8.88 38.37
C SER A 333 13.59 9.24 39.81
N ALA A 334 12.79 10.29 40.03
CA ALA A 334 12.31 10.66 41.36
C ALA A 334 11.45 9.55 42.00
N LYS A 335 10.77 8.72 41.18
CA LYS A 335 9.89 7.66 41.66
C LYS A 335 10.61 6.34 41.95
N ILE A 336 11.53 5.91 41.08
CA ILE A 336 12.14 4.57 41.14
C ILE A 336 13.68 4.57 41.20
N GLY A 337 14.32 5.74 41.12
CA GLY A 337 15.77 5.88 41.16
C GLY A 337 16.47 5.59 39.82
N ASP A 338 17.66 6.18 39.64
CA ASP A 338 18.45 6.05 38.41
C ASP A 338 18.96 4.63 38.16
N GLU A 339 19.28 3.90 39.24
CA GLU A 339 19.82 2.53 39.17
C GLU A 339 18.78 1.52 38.68
N GLN A 340 17.55 1.61 39.19
CA GLN A 340 16.47 0.75 38.72
C GLN A 340 16.14 1.00 37.25
N ILE A 341 16.10 2.27 36.81
CA ILE A 341 15.91 2.62 35.39
C ILE A 341 17.03 2.02 34.54
N ALA A 342 18.29 2.20 34.96
CA ALA A 342 19.46 1.69 34.26
C ALA A 342 19.39 0.16 34.09
N ASN A 343 19.08 -0.56 35.18
CA ASN A 343 18.95 -2.01 35.20
C ASN A 343 17.80 -2.50 34.29
N CYS A 344 16.61 -1.91 34.40
CA CYS A 344 15.45 -2.27 33.56
C CYS A 344 15.69 -2.03 32.06
N LEU A 345 16.47 -1.02 31.71
CA LEU A 345 16.77 -0.69 30.31
C LEU A 345 17.99 -1.42 29.76
N GLY A 346 18.82 -2.01 30.61
CA GLY A 346 20.11 -2.59 30.23
C GLY A 346 21.11 -1.52 29.77
N ILE A 347 21.16 -0.38 30.47
CA ILE A 347 22.08 0.73 30.16
C ILE A 347 22.80 1.19 31.43
N ASN A 348 23.89 1.94 31.27
CA ASN A 348 24.59 2.55 32.41
C ASN A 348 23.79 3.72 33.02
N THR A 349 23.82 3.88 34.35
CA THR A 349 23.23 5.02 35.11
C THR A 349 23.66 6.39 34.56
N ARG A 350 24.89 6.53 34.06
CA ARG A 350 25.37 7.72 33.35
C ARG A 350 24.50 8.10 32.16
N SER A 351 23.96 7.12 31.42
CA SER A 351 23.04 7.40 30.32
C SER A 351 21.70 7.94 30.82
N VAL A 352 21.19 7.41 31.94
CA VAL A 352 19.96 7.91 32.60
C VAL A 352 20.15 9.36 33.05
N ARG A 353 21.28 9.69 33.68
CA ARG A 353 21.62 11.08 34.05
C ARG A 353 21.64 12.00 32.83
N LYS A 354 22.31 11.59 31.75
CA LYS A 354 22.31 12.36 30.49
C LYS A 354 20.91 12.57 29.90
N TYR A 355 20.00 11.60 30.06
CA TYR A 355 18.61 11.76 29.66
C TYR A 355 17.91 12.80 30.53
N LYS A 356 18.04 12.73 31.86
CA LYS A 356 17.49 13.71 32.82
C LYS A 356 17.99 15.13 32.55
N ASP A 357 19.27 15.28 32.24
CA ASP A 357 19.88 16.58 31.97
C ASP A 357 19.54 17.12 30.58
N GLY A 358 18.92 16.30 29.72
CA GLY A 358 18.61 16.66 28.34
C GLY A 358 19.82 16.68 27.39
N THR A 359 21.02 16.34 27.89
CA THR A 359 22.24 16.27 27.07
C THR A 359 22.23 15.09 26.10
N ARG A 360 21.35 14.10 26.34
CA ARG A 360 21.11 12.98 25.41
C ARG A 360 19.62 12.66 25.38
N ILE A 361 19.12 12.26 24.22
CA ILE A 361 17.75 11.75 24.09
C ILE A 361 17.82 10.21 24.04
N PRO A 362 16.87 9.47 24.67
CA PRO A 362 16.78 8.02 24.52
C PRO A 362 16.74 7.59 23.06
N SER A 363 17.32 6.42 22.77
CA SER A 363 17.18 5.83 21.43
C SER A 363 15.74 5.40 21.21
N ALA A 364 15.29 5.35 19.95
CA ALA A 364 13.91 4.96 19.63
C ALA A 364 13.51 3.58 20.18
N MET A 365 14.47 2.65 20.32
CA MET A 365 14.23 1.34 20.94
C MET A 365 13.98 1.42 22.45
N LEU A 366 14.60 2.38 23.15
CA LEU A 366 14.50 2.54 24.60
C LEU A 366 13.27 3.36 25.02
N VAL A 367 12.74 4.20 24.12
CA VAL A 367 11.58 5.06 24.36
C VAL A 367 10.37 4.27 24.86
N HIS A 368 10.02 3.16 24.22
CA HIS A 368 8.89 2.33 24.68
C HIS A 368 9.18 1.62 26.00
N LYS A 369 10.41 1.16 26.23
CA LYS A 369 10.78 0.53 27.49
C LYS A 369 10.64 1.52 28.65
N LEU A 370 11.05 2.77 28.45
CA LEU A 370 10.87 3.86 29.41
C LEU A 370 9.38 4.14 29.70
N ILE A 371 8.56 4.24 28.66
CA ILE A 371 7.11 4.45 28.80
C ILE A 371 6.45 3.29 29.55
N ASN A 372 6.79 2.05 29.21
CA ASN A 372 6.25 0.86 29.89
C ASN A 372 6.72 0.80 31.35
N LEU A 373 7.98 1.15 31.62
CA LEU A 373 8.51 1.21 32.98
C LEU A 373 7.75 2.24 33.83
N ALA A 374 7.46 3.43 33.28
CA ALA A 374 6.65 4.44 33.95
C ALA A 374 5.22 3.94 34.23
N LYS A 375 4.57 3.29 33.26
CA LYS A 375 3.24 2.70 33.43
C LYS A 375 3.24 1.63 34.53
N ASN A 376 4.23 0.74 34.54
CA ASN A 376 4.35 -0.32 35.54
C ASN A 376 4.57 0.21 36.96
N ASN A 377 5.03 1.46 37.10
CA ASN A 377 5.24 2.13 38.39
C ASN A 377 4.16 3.19 38.67
N ASN A 378 2.99 3.07 38.02
CA ASN A 378 1.83 3.93 38.20
C ASN A 378 2.10 5.43 38.01
N ILE A 379 3.05 5.77 37.12
CA ILE A 379 3.29 7.16 36.74
C ILE A 379 2.30 7.51 35.63
N GLN A 380 1.41 8.46 35.91
CA GLN A 380 0.39 8.89 34.95
C GLN A 380 1.04 9.71 33.83
N ILE A 381 1.16 9.11 32.64
CA ILE A 381 1.74 9.77 31.46
C ILE A 381 0.65 10.57 30.75
N GLN A 382 0.42 11.81 31.19
CA GLN A 382 -0.36 12.75 30.38
C GLN A 382 0.55 13.32 29.28
N ILE A 383 0.29 12.94 28.02
CA ILE A 383 1.13 13.33 26.87
C ILE A 383 1.29 14.85 26.80
N SER A 384 0.26 15.62 27.17
CA SER A 384 0.30 17.08 27.24
C SER A 384 1.43 17.62 28.10
N ASN A 385 1.71 16.98 29.24
CA ASN A 385 2.69 17.47 30.23
C ASN A 385 4.13 17.30 29.73
N TYR A 386 4.32 16.40 28.77
CA TYR A 386 5.62 16.08 28.20
C TYR A 386 5.75 16.50 26.75
N LYS A 387 4.74 17.11 26.13
CA LYS A 387 4.81 17.45 24.71
C LYS A 387 5.88 18.54 24.50
N ARG A 388 6.68 18.41 23.45
CA ARG A 388 7.50 19.54 22.97
C ARG A 388 6.58 20.62 22.42
N ASP A 389 6.92 21.87 22.74
CA ASP A 389 6.17 23.04 22.28
C ASP A 389 6.25 23.17 20.76
#